data_AF-A0A8C9CA34-F1
#
_entry.id   AF-A0A8C9CA34-F1
#
_cell.length_a   1.000
_cell.length_b   1.000
_cell.length_c   1.000
_cell.angle_alpha   90.00
_cell.angle_beta   90.00
_cell.angle_gamma   90.00
#
_symmetry.space_group_name_H-M   'P 1'
#
loop_
_entity.id
_entity.type
_entity.pdbx_description
1 polymer ?
#
loop_
_entity_poly.entity_id
_entity_poly.type
_entity_poly.pdbx_seq_one_letter_code
_entity_poly.pdbx_strand_id
1 'polypeptide(L)'
;MTAAPALSSRKRKRPSIAPPTGSPAHSPLTSGFPASPAAAEGEMSVMALSVPAAYLTHQQKVLRLYKRALRHLESWCIHRDKYRYFACLMRARFDEHKNEKDMVKATQLLREAEEEFWHCQHPQPYIFPESPGGTSYERYECYKVPEWCLDYWHPSEKAMYPDYFAKREQWKKLRRESWEREVKQLQEETPLGGPRTEALPPARKEGDLPPLWWHVVTRPREQPM
;
A
#
# COMPACT_ATOMS: atom_id res chain seq x y z
N MET A 1 -5.26 48.63 33.48
CA MET A 1 -5.15 47.38 32.71
C MET A 1 -5.87 46.30 33.50
N THR A 2 -7.10 46.02 33.11
CA THR A 2 -8.06 45.15 33.79
C THR A 2 -7.80 43.69 33.41
N ALA A 3 -7.65 42.82 34.42
CA ALA A 3 -7.44 41.39 34.26
C ALA A 3 -8.74 40.69 33.82
N ALA A 4 -8.67 39.83 32.81
CA ALA A 4 -9.78 38.99 32.35
C ALA A 4 -9.93 37.74 33.25
N PRO A 5 -11.17 37.28 33.55
CA PRO A 5 -11.39 36.13 34.42
C PRO A 5 -11.31 34.80 33.66
N ALA A 6 -10.86 33.76 34.37
CA ALA A 6 -10.65 32.41 33.87
C ALA A 6 -11.97 31.70 33.46
N LEU A 7 -11.97 31.07 32.28
CA LEU A 7 -13.08 30.26 31.79
C LEU A 7 -13.10 28.87 32.45
N SER A 8 -14.21 28.59 33.12
CA SER A 8 -14.54 27.35 33.83
C SER A 8 -14.62 26.13 32.90
N SER A 9 -13.88 25.07 33.24
CA SER A 9 -13.91 23.78 32.53
C SER A 9 -15.22 23.03 32.79
N ARG A 10 -16.15 23.07 31.84
CA ARG A 10 -17.35 22.20 31.84
C ARG A 10 -16.93 20.78 31.44
N LYS A 11 -16.72 19.90 32.42
CA LYS A 11 -16.66 18.44 32.22
C LYS A 11 -17.98 17.95 31.62
N ARG A 12 -18.03 17.69 30.31
CA ARG A 12 -19.14 16.97 29.67
C ARG A 12 -18.88 15.47 29.78
N LYS A 13 -19.70 14.80 30.60
CA LYS A 13 -19.74 13.35 30.84
C LYS A 13 -20.13 12.66 29.52
N ARG A 14 -19.25 11.84 28.93
CA ARG A 14 -19.61 10.96 27.79
C ARG A 14 -20.24 9.67 28.34
N PRO A 15 -21.25 9.09 27.65
CA PRO A 15 -21.97 7.92 28.14
C PRO A 15 -21.09 6.65 28.10
N SER A 16 -21.17 5.89 29.18
CA SER A 16 -20.53 4.57 29.34
C SER A 16 -21.29 3.53 28.52
N ILE A 17 -20.71 3.03 27.43
CA ILE A 17 -21.16 1.79 26.79
C ILE A 17 -20.61 0.63 27.62
N ALA A 18 -21.45 0.08 28.49
CA ALA A 18 -21.13 -1.14 29.23
C ALA A 18 -21.28 -2.37 28.30
N PRO A 19 -20.35 -3.33 28.31
CA PRO A 19 -20.52 -4.59 27.61
C PRO A 19 -21.48 -5.51 28.39
N PRO A 20 -22.39 -6.25 27.73
CA PRO A 20 -23.23 -7.23 28.42
C PRO A 20 -22.38 -8.43 28.88
N THR A 21 -22.48 -8.73 30.17
CA THR A 21 -21.85 -9.86 30.85
C THR A 21 -22.63 -11.15 30.57
N GLY A 22 -22.00 -12.13 29.95
CA GLY A 22 -22.52 -13.48 29.80
C GLY A 22 -21.43 -14.43 29.30
N SER A 23 -21.15 -15.49 30.04
CA SER A 23 -20.28 -16.63 29.69
C SER A 23 -20.72 -17.84 30.53
N PRO A 24 -20.32 -19.07 30.18
CA PRO A 24 -20.45 -19.72 28.88
C PRO A 24 -21.09 -21.13 29.02
N ALA A 25 -21.63 -21.70 27.94
CA ALA A 25 -22.02 -23.12 27.90
C ALA A 25 -21.06 -23.90 26.99
N HIS A 26 -20.52 -24.99 27.54
CA HIS A 26 -19.53 -25.89 26.95
C HIS A 26 -20.11 -26.90 25.94
N SER A 27 -19.21 -27.39 25.09
CA SER A 27 -19.12 -28.75 24.46
C SER A 27 -19.26 -28.79 22.93
N PRO A 28 -18.77 -29.85 22.23
CA PRO A 28 -17.35 -30.21 22.10
C PRO A 28 -16.91 -30.40 20.63
N LEU A 29 -15.61 -30.61 20.48
CA LEU A 29 -14.82 -30.88 19.28
C LEU A 29 -15.41 -31.95 18.33
N THR A 30 -15.39 -31.67 17.02
CA THR A 30 -15.33 -32.71 15.98
C THR A 30 -14.33 -32.32 14.87
N SER A 31 -13.45 -33.27 14.64
CA SER A 31 -12.39 -33.44 13.65
C SER A 31 -12.77 -33.27 12.17
N GLY A 32 -11.78 -32.89 11.35
CA GLY A 32 -11.63 -33.45 10.00
C GLY A 32 -11.52 -32.42 8.86
N PHE A 33 -10.30 -31.88 8.64
CA PHE A 33 -9.92 -31.32 7.34
C PHE A 33 -9.17 -32.40 6.55
N PRO A 34 -9.69 -32.89 5.41
CA PRO A 34 -8.88 -33.63 4.46
C PRO A 34 -8.18 -32.67 3.48
N ALA A 35 -7.00 -33.12 3.08
CA ALA A 35 -5.99 -32.43 2.30
C ALA A 35 -6.42 -32.07 0.87
N SER A 36 -5.77 -31.01 0.37
CA SER A 36 -5.75 -30.56 -1.03
C SER A 36 -5.20 -31.64 -1.98
N PRO A 37 -5.61 -31.66 -3.26
CA PRO A 37 -4.71 -32.00 -4.34
C PRO A 37 -4.43 -30.80 -5.24
N ALA A 38 -3.14 -30.63 -5.50
CA ALA A 38 -2.57 -29.67 -6.43
C ALA A 38 -3.07 -29.91 -7.87
N ALA A 39 -3.53 -28.85 -8.52
CA ALA A 39 -3.63 -28.76 -9.96
C ALA A 39 -2.85 -27.51 -10.38
N ALA A 40 -1.70 -27.75 -10.99
CA ALA A 40 -0.87 -26.75 -11.63
C ALA A 40 -1.43 -26.47 -13.02
N GLU A 41 -1.96 -25.27 -13.23
CA GLU A 41 -2.24 -24.74 -14.57
C GLU A 41 -1.80 -23.28 -14.62
N GLY A 42 -1.14 -22.92 -15.71
CA GLY A 42 -0.19 -21.82 -15.82
C GLY A 42 -0.77 -20.44 -15.49
N GLU A 43 -0.14 -19.78 -14.53
CA GLU A 43 -0.28 -18.34 -14.32
C GLU A 43 0.35 -17.60 -15.50
N MET A 44 -0.48 -17.27 -16.49
CA MET A 44 -0.20 -16.14 -17.36
C MET A 44 -0.15 -14.89 -16.49
N SER A 45 1.06 -14.45 -16.17
CA SER A 45 1.32 -13.18 -15.49
C SER A 45 0.83 -12.02 -16.36
N VAL A 46 -0.47 -11.74 -16.29
CA VAL A 46 -1.03 -10.45 -16.68
C VAL A 46 -0.51 -9.45 -15.66
N MET A 47 0.64 -8.85 -15.96
CA MET A 47 1.09 -7.65 -15.26
C MET A 47 0.00 -6.60 -15.41
N ALA A 48 -0.81 -6.46 -14.37
CA ALA A 48 -1.85 -5.46 -14.27
C ALA A 48 -1.16 -4.09 -14.21
N LEU A 49 -1.01 -3.46 -15.37
CA LEU A 49 -0.61 -2.06 -15.49
C LEU A 49 -1.69 -1.20 -14.83
N SER A 50 -1.46 -0.86 -13.56
CA SER A 50 -2.16 0.20 -12.85
C SER A 50 -1.82 1.51 -13.54
N VAL A 51 -2.59 1.89 -14.57
CA VAL A 51 -2.50 3.22 -15.17
C VAL A 51 -2.82 4.23 -14.07
N PRO A 52 -1.92 5.18 -13.75
CA PRO A 52 -2.21 6.21 -12.77
C PRO A 52 -3.37 7.04 -13.28
N ALA A 53 -4.52 6.89 -12.61
CA ALA A 53 -5.74 7.57 -12.98
C ALA A 53 -5.71 9.01 -12.44
N ALA A 54 -6.13 9.98 -13.26
CA ALA A 54 -6.22 11.38 -12.86
C ALA A 54 -7.14 11.60 -11.64
N TYR A 55 -8.08 10.69 -11.40
CA TYR A 55 -9.03 10.74 -10.29
C TYR A 55 -9.38 9.35 -9.78
N LEU A 56 -9.87 9.28 -8.55
CA LEU A 56 -10.38 8.04 -7.96
C LEU A 56 -11.80 7.77 -8.42
N THR A 57 -12.05 6.55 -8.89
CA THR A 57 -13.40 6.10 -9.21
C THR A 57 -14.24 5.95 -7.94
N HIS A 58 -15.58 6.01 -8.07
CA HIS A 58 -16.48 5.82 -6.93
C HIS A 58 -16.20 4.49 -6.21
N GLN A 59 -16.03 3.40 -6.95
CA GLN A 59 -15.66 2.09 -6.39
C GLN A 59 -14.35 2.16 -5.59
N GLN A 60 -13.30 2.80 -6.11
CA GLN A 60 -12.03 2.96 -5.39
C GLN A 60 -12.20 3.76 -4.09
N LYS A 61 -13.04 4.81 -4.08
CA LYS A 61 -13.35 5.58 -2.87
C LYS A 61 -14.04 4.71 -1.81
N VAL A 62 -15.06 3.94 -2.19
CA VAL A 62 -15.74 2.98 -1.29
C VAL A 62 -14.75 1.95 -0.73
N LEU A 63 -13.91 1.35 -1.58
CA LEU A 63 -12.93 0.34 -1.14
C LEU A 63 -11.89 0.93 -0.18
N ARG A 64 -11.42 2.16 -0.43
CA ARG A 64 -10.50 2.87 0.47
C ARG A 64 -11.17 3.19 1.81
N LEU A 65 -12.42 3.67 1.81
CA LEU A 65 -13.20 3.90 3.02
C LEU A 65 -13.38 2.61 3.82
N TYR A 66 -13.77 1.52 3.16
CA TYR A 66 -13.92 0.21 3.79
C TYR A 66 -12.62 -0.27 4.46
N LYS A 67 -11.48 -0.17 3.75
CA LYS A 67 -10.16 -0.52 4.29
C LYS A 67 -9.83 0.34 5.52
N ARG A 68 -10.06 1.66 5.46
CA ARG A 68 -9.83 2.58 6.58
C ARG A 68 -10.73 2.25 7.77
N ALA A 69 -12.03 2.06 7.54
CA ALA A 69 -12.99 1.70 8.57
C ALA A 69 -12.55 0.45 9.34
N LEU A 70 -12.15 -0.62 8.63
CA LEU A 70 -11.66 -1.83 9.28
C LEU A 70 -10.36 -1.62 10.07
N ARG A 71 -9.41 -0.82 9.59
CA ARG A 71 -8.15 -0.55 10.33
C ARG A 71 -8.37 0.29 11.58
N HIS A 72 -9.29 1.26 11.54
CA HIS A 72 -9.67 2.01 12.74
C HIS A 72 -10.49 1.17 13.71
N LEU A 73 -11.34 0.27 13.20
CA LEU A 73 -12.06 -0.70 14.02
C LEU A 73 -11.11 -1.69 14.71
N GLU A 74 -10.05 -2.14 14.03
CA GLU A 74 -8.94 -2.91 14.63
C GLU A 74 -8.21 -2.12 15.72
N SER A 75 -8.09 -0.80 15.56
CA SER A 75 -7.47 0.09 16.56
C SER A 75 -8.34 0.26 17.82
N TRP A 76 -9.67 0.28 17.67
CA TRP A 76 -10.61 0.30 18.81
C TRP A 76 -10.77 -1.07 19.47
N CYS A 77 -10.90 -2.14 18.67
CA CYS A 77 -11.12 -3.51 19.12
C CYS A 77 -9.79 -4.27 19.18
N ILE A 78 -9.04 -4.07 20.26
CA ILE A 78 -7.70 -4.65 20.44
C ILE A 78 -7.69 -6.18 20.32
N HIS A 79 -8.71 -6.86 20.86
CA HIS A 79 -8.80 -8.31 20.82
C HIS A 79 -9.39 -8.83 19.50
N ARG A 80 -8.76 -9.88 18.96
CA ARG A 80 -9.03 -10.40 17.61
C ARG A 80 -10.43 -10.98 17.44
N ASP A 81 -10.96 -11.61 18.48
CA ASP A 81 -12.31 -12.17 18.56
C ASP A 81 -13.38 -11.07 18.42
N LYS A 82 -13.29 -10.01 19.23
CA LYS A 82 -14.20 -8.86 19.18
C LYS A 82 -14.08 -8.12 17.86
N TYR A 83 -12.84 -7.88 17.41
CA TYR A 83 -12.58 -7.29 16.10
C TYR A 83 -13.27 -8.07 14.98
N ARG A 84 -13.13 -9.41 14.96
CA ARG A 84 -13.69 -10.23 13.90
C ARG A 84 -15.21 -10.14 13.85
N TYR A 85 -15.87 -10.16 15.01
CA TYR A 85 -17.31 -9.97 15.11
C TYR A 85 -17.75 -8.64 14.50
N PHE A 86 -17.17 -7.52 14.95
CA PHE A 86 -17.54 -6.19 14.45
C PHE A 86 -17.12 -5.95 13.00
N ALA A 87 -16.03 -6.56 12.52
CA ALA A 87 -15.63 -6.52 11.11
C ALA A 87 -16.65 -7.22 10.20
N CYS A 88 -17.22 -8.34 10.65
CA CYS A 88 -18.32 -9.01 9.93
C CYS A 88 -19.59 -8.15 9.89
N LEU A 89 -19.95 -7.50 11.01
CA LEU A 89 -21.08 -6.56 11.02
C LEU A 89 -20.83 -5.36 10.09
N MET A 90 -19.61 -4.81 10.10
CA MET A 90 -19.24 -3.74 9.18
C MET A 90 -19.33 -4.22 7.73
N ARG A 91 -18.86 -5.43 7.42
CA ARG A 91 -18.98 -6.01 6.07
C ARG A 91 -20.45 -6.13 5.65
N ALA A 92 -21.33 -6.60 6.53
CA ALA A 92 -22.77 -6.71 6.26
C ALA A 92 -23.38 -5.34 5.90
N ARG A 93 -23.07 -4.28 6.67
CA ARG A 93 -23.52 -2.90 6.37
C ARG A 93 -23.10 -2.43 4.97
N PHE A 94 -21.87 -2.74 4.55
CA PHE A 94 -21.40 -2.39 3.20
C PHE A 94 -22.06 -3.25 2.12
N ASP A 95 -22.33 -4.53 2.40
CA ASP A 95 -22.96 -5.44 1.44
C ASP A 95 -24.46 -5.14 1.24
N GLU A 96 -25.15 -4.57 2.23
CA GLU A 96 -26.56 -4.11 2.12
C GLU A 96 -26.77 -3.12 0.97
N HIS A 97 -25.82 -2.22 0.74
CA HIS A 97 -25.88 -1.19 -0.32
C HIS A 97 -25.02 -1.51 -1.55
N LYS A 98 -24.51 -2.75 -1.67
CA LYS A 98 -23.61 -3.15 -2.77
C LYS A 98 -24.27 -3.08 -4.15
N ASN A 99 -25.57 -3.38 -4.23
CA ASN A 99 -26.32 -3.48 -5.49
C ASN A 99 -27.13 -2.21 -5.81
N GLU A 100 -26.80 -1.06 -5.20
CA GLU A 100 -27.44 0.22 -5.50
C GLU A 100 -27.08 0.68 -6.92
N LYS A 101 -28.10 0.97 -7.73
CA LYS A 101 -27.90 1.37 -9.14
C LYS A 101 -27.90 2.89 -9.32
N ASP A 102 -28.51 3.63 -8.38
CA ASP A 102 -28.51 5.08 -8.41
C ASP A 102 -27.18 5.64 -7.89
N MET A 103 -26.40 6.23 -8.80
CA MET A 103 -25.09 6.80 -8.51
C MET A 103 -25.16 8.08 -7.66
N VAL A 104 -26.26 8.83 -7.70
CA VAL A 104 -26.43 10.04 -6.87
C VAL A 104 -26.60 9.61 -5.42
N LYS A 105 -27.50 8.65 -5.19
CA LYS A 105 -27.71 8.04 -3.88
C LYS A 105 -26.46 7.34 -3.35
N ALA A 106 -25.74 6.60 -4.19
CA ALA A 106 -24.49 5.94 -3.78
C ALA A 106 -23.42 6.96 -3.33
N THR A 107 -23.33 8.11 -4.02
CA THR A 107 -22.40 9.18 -3.66
C THR A 107 -22.82 9.87 -2.36
N GLN A 108 -24.12 10.06 -2.14
CA GLN A 108 -24.63 10.60 -0.88
C GLN A 108 -24.35 9.66 0.30
N LEU A 109 -24.61 8.36 0.15
CA LEU A 109 -24.28 7.35 1.17
C LEU A 109 -22.78 7.32 1.48
N LEU A 110 -21.93 7.46 0.46
CA LEU A 110 -20.48 7.53 0.65
C LEU A 110 -20.09 8.76 1.49
N ARG A 111 -20.70 9.93 1.20
CA ARG A 111 -20.45 11.16 1.96
C ARG A 111 -20.88 11.00 3.42
N GLU A 112 -22.08 10.50 3.66
CA GLU A 112 -22.61 10.26 5.02
C GLU A 112 -21.72 9.26 5.77
N ALA A 113 -21.25 8.21 5.10
CA ALA A 113 -20.33 7.23 5.68
C ALA A 113 -18.93 7.81 5.97
N GLU A 114 -18.44 8.74 5.16
CA GLU A 114 -17.19 9.48 5.43
C GLU A 114 -17.33 10.41 6.65
N GLU A 115 -18.48 11.06 6.81
CA GLU A 115 -18.81 11.87 7.98
C GLU A 115 -18.91 10.99 9.25
N GLU A 116 -19.60 9.85 9.20
CA GLU A 116 -19.65 8.86 10.30
C GLU A 116 -18.24 8.37 10.66
N PHE A 117 -17.44 7.99 9.66
CA PHE A 117 -16.06 7.55 9.86
C PHE A 117 -15.21 8.63 10.52
N TRP A 118 -15.32 9.89 10.08
CA TRP A 118 -14.58 11.00 10.66
C TRP A 118 -14.92 11.24 12.14
N HIS A 119 -16.19 11.10 12.52
CA HIS A 119 -16.61 11.22 13.92
C HIS A 119 -16.16 10.05 14.81
N CYS A 120 -16.05 8.85 14.24
CA CYS A 120 -15.73 7.62 14.97
C CYS A 120 -14.27 7.15 14.85
N GLN A 121 -13.42 7.88 14.12
CA GLN A 121 -12.03 7.49 13.94
C GLN A 121 -11.26 7.46 15.27
N HIS A 122 -10.45 6.41 15.47
CA HIS A 122 -9.55 6.34 16.62
C HIS A 122 -8.51 7.48 16.58
N PRO A 123 -8.26 8.23 17.67
CA PRO A 123 -7.31 9.34 17.69
C PRO A 123 -5.88 8.97 17.31
N GLN A 124 -5.45 7.76 17.67
CA GLN A 124 -4.12 7.23 17.37
C GLN A 124 -4.26 5.85 16.71
N PRO A 125 -4.55 5.78 15.41
CA PRO A 125 -4.75 4.50 14.75
C PRO A 125 -3.48 3.64 14.79
N TYR A 126 -3.65 2.32 14.71
CA TYR A 126 -2.53 1.41 14.51
C TYR A 126 -1.92 1.62 13.13
N ILE A 127 -0.63 1.98 13.11
CA ILE A 127 0.16 2.20 11.91
C ILE A 127 1.29 1.16 11.92
N PHE A 128 1.50 0.47 10.80
CA PHE A 128 2.57 -0.54 10.71
C PHE A 128 3.94 0.14 10.82
N PRO A 129 4.95 -0.50 11.45
CA PRO A 129 6.23 0.14 11.73
C PRO A 129 6.90 0.80 10.51
N GLU A 130 6.90 0.13 9.37
CA GLU A 130 7.54 0.57 8.12
C GLU A 130 6.64 1.42 7.23
N SER A 131 5.35 1.51 7.54
CA SER A 131 4.42 2.35 6.77
C SER A 131 4.58 3.83 7.13
N PRO A 132 4.21 4.78 6.25
CA PRO A 132 4.29 6.20 6.56
C PRO A 132 3.56 6.56 7.86
N GLY A 133 4.25 7.27 8.76
CA GLY A 133 3.76 7.58 10.12
C GLY A 133 3.98 6.46 11.16
N GLY A 134 4.58 5.34 10.75
CA GLY A 134 5.00 4.26 11.64
C GLY A 134 6.28 4.59 12.42
N THR A 135 6.55 3.81 13.46
CA THR A 135 7.69 4.03 14.38
C THR A 135 9.06 3.70 13.78
N SER A 136 9.10 3.03 12.63
CA SER A 136 10.31 2.62 11.92
C SER A 136 10.29 3.09 10.45
N TYR A 137 9.44 4.04 10.12
CA TYR A 137 9.37 4.63 8.79
C TYR A 137 10.71 5.31 8.47
N GLU A 138 11.27 5.04 7.30
CA GLU A 138 12.57 5.57 6.83
C GLU A 138 13.77 5.30 7.77
N ARG A 139 13.62 4.42 8.77
CA ARG A 139 14.71 4.08 9.72
C ARG A 139 15.99 3.65 9.02
N TYR A 140 15.87 2.91 7.92
CA TYR A 140 16.99 2.35 7.17
C TYR A 140 17.39 3.19 5.95
N GLU A 141 16.76 4.34 5.71
CA GLU A 141 17.01 5.16 4.53
C GLU A 141 18.47 5.68 4.48
N CYS A 142 19.06 5.98 5.64
CA CYS A 142 20.46 6.41 5.74
C CYS A 142 21.49 5.35 5.29
N TYR A 143 21.11 4.07 5.23
CA TYR A 143 21.97 2.98 4.75
C TYR A 143 21.75 2.65 3.27
N LYS A 144 20.75 3.27 2.62
CA LYS A 144 20.43 3.04 1.21
C LYS A 144 21.34 3.87 0.31
N VAL A 145 22.62 3.49 0.26
CA VAL A 145 23.60 4.11 -0.63
C VAL A 145 23.23 3.79 -2.08
N PRO A 146 23.10 4.78 -2.97
CA PRO A 146 22.77 4.52 -4.35
C PRO A 146 23.93 3.81 -5.06
N GLU A 147 23.60 2.90 -5.97
CA GLU A 147 24.59 2.00 -6.57
C GLU A 147 25.76 2.73 -7.24
N TRP A 148 25.50 3.90 -7.81
CA TRP A 148 26.49 4.66 -8.58
C TRP A 148 27.63 5.19 -7.69
N CYS A 149 27.45 5.27 -6.37
CA CYS A 149 28.53 5.61 -5.45
C CYS A 149 29.69 4.62 -5.49
N LEU A 150 29.44 3.35 -5.84
CA LEU A 150 30.46 2.31 -5.95
C LEU A 150 31.45 2.58 -7.10
N ASP A 151 31.10 3.44 -8.06
CA ASP A 151 32.01 3.82 -9.13
C ASP A 151 33.16 4.72 -8.63
N TYR A 152 32.95 5.44 -7.52
CA TYR A 152 33.95 6.35 -6.94
C TYR A 152 34.95 5.69 -5.98
N TRP A 153 34.80 4.39 -5.71
CA TRP A 153 35.74 3.65 -4.85
C TRP A 153 37.15 3.63 -5.44
N HIS A 154 38.17 3.64 -4.57
CA HIS A 154 39.56 3.56 -5.01
C HIS A 154 39.83 2.18 -5.62
N PRO A 155 40.67 2.06 -6.68
CA PRO A 155 40.96 0.76 -7.30
C PRO A 155 41.43 -0.34 -6.34
N SER A 156 42.16 0.01 -5.27
CA SER A 156 42.56 -0.96 -4.24
C SER A 156 41.37 -1.55 -3.47
N GLU A 157 40.32 -0.77 -3.23
CA GLU A 157 39.09 -1.22 -2.57
C GLU A 157 38.26 -2.08 -3.51
N LYS A 158 38.22 -1.71 -4.80
CA LYS A 158 37.55 -2.52 -5.83
C LYS A 158 38.22 -3.88 -6.04
N ALA A 159 39.55 -3.92 -5.94
CA ALA A 159 40.33 -5.15 -6.05
C ALA A 159 40.00 -6.18 -4.95
N MET A 160 39.37 -5.75 -3.84
CA MET A 160 38.87 -6.65 -2.79
C MET A 160 37.68 -7.51 -3.28
N TYR A 161 36.91 -7.03 -4.26
CA TYR A 161 35.70 -7.70 -4.76
C TYR A 161 35.73 -7.89 -6.29
N PRO A 162 36.70 -8.63 -6.83
CA PRO A 162 36.94 -8.70 -8.28
C PRO A 162 35.74 -9.25 -9.05
N ASP A 163 35.12 -10.33 -8.57
CA ASP A 163 33.97 -10.97 -9.24
C ASP A 163 32.72 -10.08 -9.26
N TYR A 164 32.50 -9.31 -8.20
CA TYR A 164 31.35 -8.41 -8.11
C TYR A 164 31.48 -7.27 -9.12
N PHE A 165 32.65 -6.61 -9.16
CA PHE A 165 32.90 -5.53 -10.12
C PHE A 165 32.93 -6.03 -11.56
N ALA A 166 33.45 -7.24 -11.83
CA ALA A 166 33.38 -7.86 -13.15
C ALA A 166 31.93 -8.08 -13.62
N LYS A 167 31.05 -8.60 -12.75
CA LYS A 167 29.62 -8.75 -13.05
C LYS A 167 28.93 -7.40 -13.23
N ARG A 168 29.24 -6.41 -12.38
CA ARG A 168 28.68 -5.05 -12.47
C ARG A 168 28.98 -4.39 -13.81
N GLU A 169 30.17 -4.57 -14.36
CA GLU A 169 30.51 -4.04 -15.69
C GLU A 169 29.64 -4.65 -16.80
N GLN A 170 29.24 -5.91 -16.69
CA GLN A 170 28.27 -6.53 -17.62
C GLN A 170 26.91 -5.81 -17.56
N TRP A 171 26.42 -5.48 -16.36
CA TRP A 171 25.18 -4.72 -16.17
C TRP A 171 25.28 -3.29 -16.70
N LYS A 172 26.41 -2.61 -16.48
CA LYS A 172 26.66 -1.25 -17.01
C LYS A 172 26.78 -1.25 -18.53
N LYS A 173 27.34 -2.30 -19.12
CA LYS A 173 27.36 -2.51 -20.57
C LYS A 173 25.93 -2.68 -21.10
N LEU A 174 25.16 -3.57 -20.50
CA LEU A 174 23.76 -3.79 -20.87
C LEU A 174 22.92 -2.50 -20.80
N ARG A 175 23.07 -1.71 -19.73
CA ARG A 175 22.38 -0.42 -19.57
C ARG A 175 22.74 0.57 -20.69
N ARG A 176 24.00 0.64 -21.09
CA ARG A 176 24.45 1.53 -22.17
C ARG A 176 23.88 1.11 -23.52
N GLU A 177 23.87 -0.19 -23.79
CA GLU A 177 23.34 -0.76 -25.04
C GLU A 177 21.81 -0.64 -25.14
N SER A 178 21.10 -0.75 -24.02
CA SER A 178 19.64 -0.65 -24.00
C SER A 178 19.15 0.81 -24.10
N TRP A 179 19.91 1.78 -23.58
CA TRP A 179 19.48 3.18 -23.46
C TRP A 179 18.96 3.80 -24.78
N GLU A 180 19.70 3.65 -25.88
CA GLU A 180 19.28 4.23 -27.16
C GLU A 180 17.99 3.59 -27.69
N ARG A 181 17.80 2.28 -27.48
CA ARG A 181 16.59 1.56 -27.90
C ARG A 181 15.39 1.96 -27.06
N GLU A 182 15.58 2.11 -25.76
CA GLU A 182 14.56 2.58 -24.82
C GLU A 182 14.08 3.99 -25.18
N VAL A 183 15.03 4.92 -25.41
CA VAL A 183 14.72 6.30 -25.80
C VAL A 183 13.98 6.34 -27.13
N LYS A 184 14.41 5.54 -28.11
CA LYS A 184 13.73 5.43 -29.40
C LYS A 184 12.30 4.90 -29.24
N GLN A 185 12.11 3.84 -28.47
CA GLN A 185 10.77 3.31 -28.19
C GLN A 185 9.87 4.37 -27.52
N LEU A 186 10.41 5.11 -26.54
CA LEU A 186 9.66 6.19 -25.90
C LEU A 186 9.28 7.31 -26.88
N GLN A 187 10.20 7.72 -27.76
CA GLN A 187 9.90 8.74 -28.77
C GLN A 187 8.85 8.29 -29.79
N GLU A 188 8.87 7.00 -30.17
CA GLU A 188 7.90 6.40 -31.09
C GLU A 188 6.51 6.24 -30.46
N GLU A 189 6.42 5.82 -29.19
CA GLU A 189 5.15 5.57 -28.49
C GLU A 189 4.56 6.83 -27.84
N THR A 190 5.35 7.88 -27.61
CA THR A 190 4.88 9.12 -26.96
C THR A 190 4.09 9.98 -27.95
N PRO A 191 2.85 10.40 -27.61
CA PRO A 191 2.09 11.33 -28.44
C PRO A 191 2.79 12.69 -28.63
N LEU A 192 2.51 13.39 -29.74
CA LEU A 192 3.14 14.69 -30.07
C LEU A 192 3.00 15.78 -28.99
N GLY A 193 1.96 15.70 -28.14
CA GLY A 193 1.73 16.61 -27.02
C GLY A 193 2.42 16.19 -25.71
N GLY A 194 3.30 15.20 -25.74
CA GLY A 194 3.92 14.59 -24.57
C GLY A 194 3.09 13.43 -23.98
N PRO A 195 3.62 12.76 -22.93
CA PRO A 195 2.94 11.66 -22.28
C PRO A 195 1.70 12.14 -21.52
N ARG A 196 0.58 11.42 -21.67
CA ARG A 196 -0.69 11.74 -20.97
C ARG A 196 -0.74 11.20 -19.54
N THR A 197 0.06 10.19 -19.24
CA THR A 197 0.11 9.48 -17.94
C THR A 197 1.55 9.09 -17.64
N GLU A 198 1.86 8.82 -16.37
CA GLU A 198 3.20 8.37 -15.93
C GLU A 198 3.49 6.90 -16.26
N ALA A 199 2.53 6.16 -16.81
CA ALA A 199 2.72 4.76 -17.19
C ALA A 199 3.74 4.63 -18.33
N LEU A 200 4.80 3.86 -18.08
CA LEU A 200 5.80 3.50 -19.09
C LEU A 200 5.34 2.27 -19.88
N PRO A 201 5.59 2.21 -21.20
CA PRO A 201 5.27 1.04 -21.98
C PRO A 201 6.21 -0.13 -21.65
N PRO A 202 5.76 -1.39 -21.77
CA PRO A 202 6.62 -2.56 -21.65
C PRO A 202 7.55 -2.69 -22.87
N ALA A 203 8.60 -3.52 -22.76
CA ALA A 203 9.42 -3.90 -23.91
C ALA A 203 8.56 -4.64 -24.96
N ARG A 204 8.71 -4.28 -26.25
CA ARG A 204 7.90 -4.84 -27.35
C ARG A 204 8.58 -5.95 -28.13
N LYS A 205 9.91 -5.94 -28.20
CA LYS A 205 10.71 -6.85 -29.01
C LYS A 205 11.54 -7.77 -28.13
N GLU A 206 11.82 -8.97 -28.63
CA GLU A 206 12.70 -9.91 -27.97
C GLU A 206 14.13 -9.34 -27.92
N GLY A 207 14.73 -9.36 -26.73
CA GLY A 207 16.06 -8.79 -26.47
C GLY A 207 16.09 -7.30 -26.10
N ASP A 208 14.96 -6.60 -26.17
CA ASP A 208 14.84 -5.23 -25.64
C ASP A 208 14.45 -5.25 -24.16
N LEU A 209 14.91 -4.25 -23.42
CA LEU A 209 14.57 -4.04 -22.01
C LEU A 209 13.49 -2.97 -21.87
N PRO A 210 12.64 -3.03 -20.83
CA PRO A 210 11.63 -2.00 -20.60
C PRO A 210 12.27 -0.62 -20.43
N PRO A 211 11.71 0.46 -20.98
CA PRO A 211 12.27 1.80 -20.86
C PRO A 211 12.39 2.26 -19.41
N LEU A 212 13.50 2.96 -19.11
CA LEU A 212 13.82 3.53 -17.80
C LEU A 212 13.93 2.50 -16.67
N TRP A 213 14.15 1.22 -16.97
CA TRP A 213 14.18 0.13 -15.99
C TRP A 213 15.25 0.27 -14.90
N TRP A 214 16.37 0.95 -15.18
CA TRP A 214 17.57 0.91 -14.33
C TRP A 214 17.30 1.24 -12.87
N HIS A 215 16.70 2.41 -12.59
CA HIS A 215 16.49 2.88 -11.22
C HIS A 215 15.51 2.00 -10.43
N VAL A 216 14.58 1.32 -11.10
CA VAL A 216 13.62 0.40 -10.48
C VAL A 216 14.32 -0.91 -10.11
N VAL A 217 15.18 -1.42 -10.99
CA VAL A 217 15.88 -2.70 -10.81
C VAL A 217 17.06 -2.57 -9.86
N THR A 218 17.84 -1.49 -9.96
CA THR A 218 19.03 -1.24 -9.13
C THR A 218 18.72 -0.40 -7.90
N ARG A 219 17.45 -0.32 -7.49
CA ARG A 219 17.08 0.38 -6.25
C ARG A 219 17.80 -0.28 -5.06
N PRO A 220 18.24 0.51 -4.07
CA PRO A 220 18.77 -0.06 -2.84
C PRO A 220 17.75 -1.02 -2.20
N ARG A 221 18.26 -2.06 -1.51
CA ARG A 221 17.41 -2.97 -0.76
C ARG A 221 16.69 -2.22 0.36
N GLU A 222 15.50 -2.66 0.73
CA GLU A 222 14.72 -2.04 1.81
C GLU A 222 15.42 -2.15 3.16
N GLN A 223 16.10 -3.28 3.39
CA GLN A 223 16.91 -3.57 4.57
C GLN A 223 18.34 -3.93 4.10
N PRO A 224 19.25 -2.94 3.97
CA PRO A 224 20.66 -3.18 3.65
C PRO A 224 21.50 -3.71 4.82
N MET A 225 20.96 -3.66 6.05
CA MET A 225 21.57 -4.14 7.30
C MET A 225 21.26 -5.60 7.56
#